data_AF-A0A0Q0GD22-F1
#
_entry.id   AF-A0A0Q0GD22-F1
#
_cell.length_a   1.000
_cell.length_b   1.000
_cell.length_c   1.000
_cell.angle_alpha   90.00
_cell.angle_beta   90.00
_cell.angle_gamma   90.00
#
_symmetry.space_group_name_H-M   'P 1'
#
loop_
_entity.id
_entity.type
_entity.pdbx_description
1 polymer ?
#
loop_
_entity_poly.entity_id
_entity_poly.type
_entity_poly.pdbx_seq_one_letter_code
_entity_poly.pdbx_strand_id
1 'polypeptide(L)'
;MVLLSIEHSLEVVADVLNHTEEVNIRHYSHPSIDGQRREYSNYWAAVRKVAQVVQERDKADTTSIAAGQCNSLNNPEPSEELIPIQPVCESQLGCLYCVHFSCHADEEDTFKILSLAYVIETVRAVATAGSQTIRLFKDLDIRLAEIISAISSKSDMTKGMVEKVRHRVFELGELTPFWESRLQRYERMGIL
;
A
#
# COMPACT_ATOMS: atom_id res chain seq x y z
N MET A 1 -32.49 26.38 29.17
CA MET A 1 -31.87 25.24 28.44
C MET A 1 -31.94 25.40 26.91
N VAL A 2 -31.98 26.64 26.37
CA VAL A 2 -31.97 26.93 24.92
C VAL A 2 -30.82 27.86 24.54
N LEU A 3 -30.19 28.53 25.52
CA LEU A 3 -29.13 29.52 25.28
C LEU A 3 -27.77 28.90 24.95
N LEU A 4 -27.44 27.71 25.47
CA LEU A 4 -26.19 27.01 25.15
C LEU A 4 -26.17 26.33 23.76
N SER A 5 -27.34 26.19 23.13
CA SER A 5 -27.46 25.65 21.76
C SER A 5 -27.31 26.71 20.67
N ILE A 6 -27.13 27.97 21.06
CA ILE A 6 -26.85 29.09 20.16
C ILE A 6 -25.43 29.52 20.49
N GLU A 7 -24.55 29.66 19.49
CA GLU A 7 -23.09 29.93 19.57
C GLU A 7 -22.73 31.25 20.31
N HIS A 8 -23.10 31.37 21.58
CA HIS A 8 -22.72 32.45 22.46
C HIS A 8 -21.60 31.97 23.39
N SER A 9 -20.69 32.88 23.76
CA SER A 9 -19.63 32.57 24.71
C SER A 9 -20.22 32.19 26.07
N LEU A 10 -19.50 31.32 26.79
CA LEU A 10 -19.91 30.85 28.13
C LEU A 10 -20.09 32.02 29.11
N GLU A 11 -19.34 33.09 28.92
CA GLU A 11 -19.42 34.36 29.66
C GLU A 11 -20.80 35.02 29.51
N VAL A 12 -21.27 35.20 28.27
CA VAL A 12 -22.56 35.83 27.97
C VAL A 12 -23.71 34.99 28.51
N VAL A 13 -23.62 33.66 28.39
CA VAL A 13 -24.65 32.76 28.90
C VAL A 13 -24.68 32.79 30.43
N ALA A 14 -23.52 32.86 31.09
CA ALA A 14 -23.42 32.93 32.54
C ALA A 14 -23.96 34.25 33.09
N ASP A 15 -23.63 35.37 32.45
CA ASP A 15 -24.10 36.70 32.81
C ASP A 15 -25.63 36.84 32.68
N VAL A 16 -26.19 36.39 31.54
CA VAL A 16 -27.65 36.40 31.30
C VAL A 16 -28.42 35.52 32.30
N LEU A 17 -27.82 34.41 32.72
CA LEU A 17 -28.41 33.49 33.70
C LEU A 17 -28.04 33.83 35.15
N ASN A 18 -27.34 34.95 35.37
CA ASN A 18 -26.93 35.50 36.66
C ASN A 18 -26.20 34.48 37.56
N HIS A 19 -25.27 33.73 36.96
CA HIS A 19 -24.37 32.84 37.69
C HIS A 19 -22.96 32.92 37.10
N THR A 20 -21.98 32.33 37.79
CA THR A 20 -20.60 32.29 37.26
C THR A 20 -20.48 31.29 36.11
N GLU A 21 -19.45 31.43 35.28
CA GLU A 21 -19.14 30.45 34.23
C GLU A 21 -18.90 29.04 34.80
N GLU A 22 -18.30 28.95 35.98
CA GLU A 22 -18.07 27.68 36.67
C GLU A 22 -19.39 26.95 36.98
N VAL A 23 -20.41 27.69 37.42
CA VAL A 23 -21.76 27.14 37.65
C VAL A 23 -22.42 26.78 36.32
N ASN A 24 -22.19 27.56 35.26
CA ASN A 24 -22.68 27.29 33.91
C ASN A 24 -22.18 25.93 33.40
N ILE A 25 -20.87 25.70 33.50
CA ILE A 25 -20.22 24.47 33.05
C ILE A 25 -20.72 23.26 33.84
N ARG A 26 -20.81 23.38 35.17
CA ARG A 26 -21.21 22.27 36.03
C ARG A 26 -22.66 21.86 35.87
N HIS A 27 -23.57 22.80 35.66
CA HIS A 27 -25.01 22.52 35.72
C HIS A 27 -25.72 22.62 34.37
N TYR A 28 -25.16 23.34 33.40
CA TYR A 28 -25.85 23.67 32.15
C TYR A 28 -25.10 23.21 30.88
N SER A 29 -23.80 22.89 30.96
CA SER A 29 -23.01 22.43 29.80
C SER A 29 -23.10 20.94 29.47
N HIS A 30 -24.18 20.27 29.87
CA HIS A 30 -24.41 18.87 29.48
C HIS A 30 -25.05 18.82 28.09
N PRO A 31 -24.37 18.28 27.06
CA PRO A 31 -25.02 18.04 25.79
C PRO A 31 -26.14 17.02 26.02
N SER A 32 -27.30 17.25 25.42
CA SER A 32 -28.44 16.34 25.54
C SER A 32 -28.04 14.94 25.05
N ILE A 33 -28.63 13.90 25.64
CA ILE A 33 -28.38 12.51 25.23
C ILE A 33 -28.65 12.35 23.72
N ASP A 34 -29.69 13.02 23.20
CA ASP A 34 -30.02 13.01 21.77
C ASP A 34 -28.96 13.74 20.92
N GLY A 35 -28.40 14.84 21.41
CA GLY A 35 -27.30 15.55 20.76
C GLY A 35 -26.04 14.69 20.71
N GLN A 36 -25.64 14.09 21.82
CA GLN A 36 -24.52 13.15 21.86
C GLN A 36 -24.73 11.97 20.91
N ARG A 37 -25.92 11.37 20.92
CA ARG A 37 -26.27 10.26 20.02
C ARG A 37 -26.14 10.64 18.57
N ARG A 38 -26.56 11.86 18.19
CA ARG A 38 -26.45 12.39 16.83
C ARG A 38 -24.98 12.59 16.44
N GLU A 39 -24.18 13.21 17.29
CA GLU A 39 -22.76 13.43 17.04
C GLU A 39 -21.98 12.13 16.89
N TYR A 40 -22.19 11.16 17.79
CA TYR A 40 -21.58 9.83 17.65
C TYR A 40 -22.05 9.11 16.38
N SER A 41 -23.33 9.21 16.03
CA SER A 41 -23.85 8.60 14.81
C SER A 41 -23.22 9.20 13.56
N ASN A 42 -23.04 10.53 13.53
CA ASN A 42 -22.38 11.25 12.45
C ASN A 42 -20.90 10.86 12.32
N TYR A 43 -20.18 10.85 13.45
CA TYR A 43 -18.79 10.39 13.51
C TYR A 43 -18.64 8.96 12.95
N TRP A 44 -19.44 8.02 13.45
CA TRP A 44 -19.37 6.63 13.00
C TRP A 44 -19.82 6.45 11.55
N ALA A 45 -20.76 7.26 11.05
CA ALA A 45 -21.11 7.27 9.64
C ALA A 45 -19.95 7.75 8.76
N ALA A 46 -19.22 8.78 9.19
CA ALA A 46 -18.02 9.25 8.50
C ALA A 46 -16.91 8.19 8.49
N VAL A 47 -16.64 7.55 9.64
CA VAL A 47 -15.67 6.44 9.74
C VAL A 47 -16.06 5.28 8.82
N ARG A 48 -17.34 4.85 8.81
CA ARG A 48 -17.81 3.79 7.92
C ARG A 48 -17.66 4.17 6.45
N LYS A 49 -17.96 5.42 6.08
CA LYS A 49 -17.80 5.90 4.70
C LYS A 49 -16.33 5.84 4.26
N VAL A 50 -15.40 6.24 5.11
CA VAL A 50 -13.95 6.14 4.83
C VAL A 50 -13.52 4.68 4.71
N ALA A 51 -13.95 3.82 5.64
CA ALA A 51 -13.65 2.39 5.59
C ALA A 51 -14.21 1.72 4.33
N GLN A 52 -15.40 2.12 3.87
CA GLN A 52 -16.00 1.62 2.65
C GLN A 52 -15.23 2.06 1.40
N VAL A 53 -14.76 3.31 1.34
CA VAL A 53 -13.91 3.80 0.23
C VAL A 53 -12.56 3.06 0.18
N VAL A 54 -11.98 2.74 1.34
CA VAL A 54 -10.76 1.92 1.41
C VAL A 54 -11.05 0.49 0.94
N GLN A 55 -12.12 -0.14 1.44
CA GLN A 55 -12.54 -1.48 0.99
C GLN A 55 -12.89 -1.54 -0.50
N GLU A 56 -13.53 -0.52 -1.06
CA GLU A 56 -13.88 -0.50 -2.49
C GLU A 56 -12.64 -0.38 -3.39
N ARG A 57 -11.57 0.25 -2.90
CA ARG A 57 -10.25 0.24 -3.56
C ARG A 57 -9.55 -1.10 -3.43
N ASP A 58 -9.69 -1.77 -2.30
CA ASP A 58 -9.18 -3.14 -2.09
C ASP A 58 -10.01 -4.22 -2.84
N LYS A 59 -11.25 -3.90 -3.25
CA LYS A 59 -12.19 -4.77 -3.98
C LYS A 59 -12.14 -4.67 -5.50
N ALA A 60 -11.14 -3.99 -6.09
CA ALA A 60 -10.83 -4.33 -7.48
C ALA A 60 -10.49 -5.82 -7.46
N ASP A 61 -11.34 -6.68 -8.06
CA ASP A 61 -11.15 -8.13 -8.10
C ASP A 61 -9.79 -8.42 -8.73
N THR A 62 -8.78 -8.52 -7.88
CA THR A 62 -7.41 -8.72 -8.26
C THR A 62 -6.96 -10.06 -7.71
N THR A 63 -6.25 -10.80 -8.53
CA THR A 63 -5.70 -12.09 -8.16
C THR A 63 -4.23 -11.91 -7.79
N SER A 64 -3.87 -12.46 -6.64
CA SER A 64 -2.48 -12.49 -6.17
C SER A 64 -1.61 -13.31 -7.14
N ILE A 65 -0.56 -12.68 -7.64
CA ILE A 65 0.46 -13.29 -8.51
C ILE A 65 1.83 -13.18 -7.84
N ALA A 66 2.83 -13.88 -8.36
CA ALA A 66 4.17 -13.94 -7.76
C ALA A 66 4.89 -12.57 -7.63
N ALA A 67 4.57 -11.61 -8.50
CA ALA A 67 5.18 -10.28 -8.50
C ALA A 67 4.30 -9.19 -7.85
N GLY A 68 3.06 -9.50 -7.43
CA GLY A 68 2.09 -8.51 -6.95
C GLY A 68 0.65 -9.00 -7.15
N GLN A 69 -0.15 -8.20 -7.84
CA GLN A 69 -1.56 -8.46 -8.12
C GLN A 69 -1.87 -8.30 -9.62
N CYS A 70 -2.98 -8.90 -10.06
CA CYS A 70 -3.46 -8.79 -11.44
C CYS A 70 -4.98 -8.69 -11.50
N ASN A 71 -5.51 -7.75 -12.29
CA ASN A 71 -6.96 -7.57 -12.45
C ASN A 71 -7.57 -8.28 -13.69
N SER A 72 -6.76 -9.01 -14.47
CA SER A 72 -7.18 -9.62 -15.73
C SER A 72 -6.25 -10.79 -16.11
N LEU A 73 -6.40 -11.90 -15.40
CA LEU A 73 -5.57 -13.09 -15.63
C LEU A 73 -5.78 -13.66 -17.03
N ASN A 74 -4.71 -14.19 -17.62
CA ASN A 74 -4.67 -14.80 -18.96
C ASN A 74 -5.02 -13.87 -20.12
N ASN A 75 -5.03 -12.56 -19.90
CA ASN A 75 -5.25 -11.55 -20.92
C ASN A 75 -4.10 -10.51 -20.89
N PRO A 76 -2.88 -10.88 -21.30
CA PRO A 76 -1.74 -9.98 -21.20
C PRO A 76 -1.85 -8.84 -22.22
N GLU A 77 -1.69 -7.61 -21.74
CA GLU A 77 -1.69 -6.41 -22.58
C GLU A 77 -0.50 -5.50 -22.18
N PRO A 78 0.34 -5.08 -23.14
CA PRO A 78 1.53 -4.26 -22.87
C PRO A 78 1.15 -2.86 -22.40
N SER A 79 1.87 -2.34 -21.41
CA SER A 79 1.62 -1.00 -20.87
C SER A 79 2.08 0.14 -21.79
N GLU A 80 3.03 -0.14 -22.69
CA GLU A 80 3.62 0.81 -23.61
C GLU A 80 3.94 0.12 -24.95
N GLU A 81 4.07 0.88 -26.04
CA GLU A 81 4.39 0.31 -27.37
C GLU A 81 5.78 -0.33 -27.42
N LEU A 82 6.75 0.24 -26.70
CA LEU A 82 8.15 -0.17 -26.70
C LEU A 82 8.57 -0.60 -25.29
N ILE A 83 8.43 -1.90 -25.01
CA ILE A 83 8.82 -2.51 -23.74
C ILE A 83 9.94 -3.54 -23.93
N PRO A 84 10.85 -3.69 -22.94
CA PRO A 84 11.97 -4.62 -23.03
C PRO A 84 11.54 -6.09 -22.97
N ILE A 85 10.40 -6.37 -22.31
CA ILE A 85 9.85 -7.72 -22.15
C ILE A 85 8.36 -7.67 -22.47
N GLN A 86 7.93 -8.45 -23.46
CA GLN A 86 6.51 -8.59 -23.77
C GLN A 86 5.79 -9.35 -22.65
N PRO A 87 4.62 -8.87 -22.18
CA PRO A 87 3.89 -9.55 -21.13
C PRO A 87 3.33 -10.86 -21.67
N VAL A 88 3.61 -11.94 -20.96
CA VAL A 88 2.96 -13.25 -21.13
C VAL A 88 2.70 -13.76 -19.72
N CYS A 89 1.49 -14.22 -19.40
CA CYS A 89 1.09 -14.49 -18.01
C CYS A 89 1.92 -15.59 -17.33
N GLU A 90 2.58 -16.47 -18.10
CA GLU A 90 3.50 -17.48 -17.59
C GLU A 90 4.85 -16.88 -17.14
N SER A 91 5.19 -15.68 -17.61
CA SER A 91 6.42 -14.96 -17.28
C SER A 91 6.17 -13.87 -16.24
N GLN A 92 6.65 -14.11 -15.02
CA GLN A 92 6.46 -13.17 -13.90
C GLN A 92 7.19 -11.83 -14.12
N LEU A 93 8.26 -11.83 -14.92
CA LEU A 93 8.98 -10.60 -15.30
C LEU A 93 8.18 -9.76 -16.29
N GLY A 94 7.43 -10.40 -17.19
CA GLY A 94 6.57 -9.72 -18.15
C GLY A 94 5.41 -8.98 -17.49
N CYS A 95 4.93 -9.45 -16.32
CA CYS A 95 3.88 -8.78 -15.57
C CYS A 95 4.22 -7.33 -15.24
N LEU A 96 5.49 -6.98 -14.99
CA LEU A 96 5.91 -5.61 -14.63
C LEU A 96 5.66 -4.58 -15.75
N TYR A 97 5.44 -5.05 -16.99
CA TYR A 97 5.20 -4.27 -18.19
C TYR A 97 3.78 -4.48 -18.75
N CYS A 98 2.86 -4.98 -17.93
CA CYS A 98 1.47 -5.23 -18.29
C CYS A 98 0.54 -4.17 -17.69
N VAL A 99 -0.47 -3.70 -18.43
CA VAL A 99 -1.51 -2.76 -17.92
C VAL A 99 -2.32 -3.33 -16.76
N HIS A 100 -2.41 -4.66 -16.68
CA HIS A 100 -3.20 -5.38 -15.68
C HIS A 100 -2.46 -5.65 -14.39
N PHE A 101 -1.16 -5.35 -14.34
CA PHE A 101 -0.35 -5.49 -13.14
C PHE A 101 -0.65 -4.36 -12.15
N SER A 102 -0.90 -4.74 -10.91
CA SER A 102 -1.03 -3.82 -9.79
C SER A 102 -0.20 -4.30 -8.61
N CYS A 103 0.17 -3.36 -7.74
CA CYS A 103 0.94 -3.63 -6.54
C CYS A 103 0.37 -2.78 -5.40
N HIS A 104 -0.16 -3.46 -4.38
CA HIS A 104 -0.64 -2.82 -3.17
C HIS A 104 0.54 -2.36 -2.32
N ALA A 105 0.35 -1.24 -1.60
CA ALA A 105 1.37 -0.72 -0.70
C ALA A 105 1.27 -1.36 0.68
N ASP A 106 1.23 -2.69 0.71
CA ASP A 106 1.18 -3.52 1.91
C ASP A 106 2.44 -4.37 2.05
N GLU A 107 2.56 -5.10 3.18
CA GLU A 107 3.73 -5.93 3.45
C GLU A 107 3.82 -7.14 2.50
N GLU A 108 2.69 -7.68 2.03
CA GLU A 108 2.66 -8.87 1.17
C GLU A 108 3.25 -8.57 -0.22
N ASP A 109 2.74 -7.55 -0.90
CA ASP A 109 3.20 -7.20 -2.23
C ASP A 109 4.60 -6.58 -2.21
N THR A 110 4.93 -5.83 -1.16
CA THR A 110 6.30 -5.34 -0.94
C THR A 110 7.27 -6.51 -0.79
N PHE A 111 6.89 -7.57 -0.09
CA PHE A 111 7.71 -8.77 0.07
C PHE A 111 7.89 -9.53 -1.24
N LYS A 112 6.84 -9.62 -2.08
CA LYS A 112 6.94 -10.19 -3.44
C LYS A 112 7.91 -9.41 -4.33
N ILE A 113 7.77 -8.08 -4.37
CA ILE A 113 8.59 -7.21 -5.22
C ILE A 113 10.04 -7.19 -4.77
N LEU A 114 10.32 -7.11 -3.46
CA LEU A 114 11.70 -7.17 -2.96
C LEU A 114 12.32 -8.55 -3.16
N SER A 115 11.55 -9.64 -3.00
CA SER A 115 12.02 -10.99 -3.32
C SER A 115 12.41 -11.11 -4.80
N LEU A 116 11.60 -10.54 -5.69
CA LEU A 116 11.92 -10.50 -7.12
C LEU A 116 13.19 -9.68 -7.40
N ALA A 117 13.33 -8.51 -6.78
CA ALA A 117 14.52 -7.68 -6.90
C ALA A 117 15.79 -8.42 -6.44
N TYR A 118 15.71 -9.14 -5.33
CA TYR A 118 16.81 -9.99 -4.87
C TYR A 118 17.21 -11.02 -5.92
N VAL A 119 16.26 -11.79 -6.46
CA VAL A 119 16.54 -12.80 -7.48
C VAL A 119 17.16 -12.19 -8.73
N ILE A 120 16.68 -11.04 -9.18
CA ILE A 120 17.26 -10.34 -10.34
C ILE A 120 18.69 -9.88 -10.06
N GLU A 121 18.94 -9.31 -8.89
CA GLU A 121 20.28 -8.89 -8.49
C GLU A 121 21.25 -10.07 -8.41
N THR A 122 20.83 -11.18 -7.80
CA THR A 122 21.63 -12.41 -7.71
C THR A 122 21.96 -12.96 -9.08
N VAL A 123 20.96 -13.14 -9.96
CA VAL A 123 21.18 -13.66 -11.32
C VAL A 123 22.08 -12.74 -12.12
N ARG A 124 21.88 -11.42 -12.04
CA ARG A 124 22.70 -10.44 -12.75
C ARG A 124 24.17 -10.49 -12.31
N ALA A 125 24.44 -10.71 -11.02
CA ALA A 125 25.80 -10.74 -10.48
C ALA A 125 26.66 -11.88 -11.05
N VAL A 126 26.04 -13.01 -11.41
CA VAL A 126 26.74 -14.20 -11.93
C VAL A 126 26.58 -14.37 -13.45
N ALA A 127 25.63 -13.67 -14.06
CA ALA A 127 25.37 -13.78 -15.48
C ALA A 127 26.57 -13.29 -16.31
N THR A 128 27.30 -14.22 -16.94
CA THR A 128 28.30 -13.97 -18.00
C THR A 128 27.59 -13.68 -19.32
N ALA A 129 26.73 -12.67 -19.33
CA ALA A 129 25.75 -12.51 -20.39
C ALA A 129 26.22 -11.56 -21.51
N GLY A 130 25.66 -11.77 -22.71
CA GLY A 130 25.80 -10.82 -23.81
C GLY A 130 25.17 -9.46 -23.47
N SER A 131 25.57 -8.41 -24.20
CA SER A 131 25.15 -7.03 -23.97
C SER A 131 23.63 -6.82 -23.89
N GLN A 132 22.85 -7.65 -24.59
CA GLN A 132 21.39 -7.61 -24.57
C GLN A 132 20.79 -8.06 -23.23
N THR A 133 21.29 -9.15 -22.64
CA THR A 133 20.80 -9.65 -21.34
C THR A 133 21.15 -8.70 -20.19
N ILE A 134 22.34 -8.09 -20.24
CA ILE A 134 22.75 -7.06 -19.27
C ILE A 134 21.79 -5.87 -19.32
N ARG A 135 21.37 -5.43 -20.52
CA ARG A 135 20.38 -4.36 -20.70
C ARG A 135 19.03 -4.75 -20.11
N LEU A 136 18.53 -5.95 -20.40
CA LEU A 136 17.26 -6.44 -19.86
C LEU A 136 17.23 -6.43 -18.32
N PHE A 137 18.27 -6.95 -17.67
CA PHE A 137 18.34 -6.93 -16.20
C PHE A 137 18.43 -5.51 -15.63
N LYS A 138 19.13 -4.60 -16.31
CA LYS A 138 19.17 -3.20 -15.92
C LYS A 138 17.79 -2.53 -16.01
N ASP A 139 17.05 -2.80 -17.08
CA ASP A 139 15.70 -2.23 -17.27
C ASP A 139 14.72 -2.78 -16.21
N LEU A 140 14.88 -4.05 -15.82
CA LEU A 140 14.14 -4.65 -14.71
C LEU A 140 14.48 -4.00 -13.36
N ASP A 141 15.76 -3.79 -13.06
CA ASP A 141 16.20 -3.13 -11.83
C ASP A 141 15.58 -1.73 -11.70
N ILE A 142 15.59 -0.95 -12.79
CA ILE A 142 15.00 0.39 -12.83
C ILE A 142 13.49 0.29 -12.54
N ARG A 143 12.78 -0.61 -13.23
CA ARG A 143 11.34 -0.79 -13.04
C ARG A 143 10.97 -1.20 -11.62
N LEU A 144 11.74 -2.11 -11.02
CA LEU A 144 11.53 -2.54 -9.64
C LEU A 144 11.82 -1.41 -8.65
N ALA A 145 12.89 -0.63 -8.88
CA ALA A 145 13.21 0.54 -8.06
C ALA A 145 12.10 1.60 -8.11
N GLU A 146 11.50 1.84 -9.28
CA GLU A 146 10.34 2.73 -9.43
C GLU A 146 9.15 2.27 -8.59
N ILE A 147 8.79 0.98 -8.66
CA ILE A 147 7.68 0.41 -7.88
C ILE A 147 7.96 0.52 -6.38
N ILE A 148 9.15 0.14 -5.92
CA ILE A 148 9.55 0.19 -4.51
C ILE A 148 9.54 1.65 -4.01
N SER A 149 10.04 2.58 -4.80
CA SER A 149 10.04 4.01 -4.49
C SER A 149 8.61 4.58 -4.40
N ALA A 150 7.73 4.15 -5.30
CA ALA A 150 6.32 4.53 -5.28
C ALA A 150 5.58 4.01 -4.04
N ILE A 151 5.95 2.84 -3.49
CA ILE A 151 5.41 2.33 -2.22
C ILE A 151 5.98 3.13 -1.04
N SER A 152 7.31 3.28 -1.00
CA SER A 152 8.02 3.93 0.11
C SER A 152 7.63 5.40 0.29
N SER A 153 7.37 6.12 -0.81
CA SER A 153 7.03 7.55 -0.79
C SER A 153 5.60 7.87 -0.33
N LYS A 154 4.71 6.89 -0.13
CA LYS A 154 3.31 7.14 0.28
C LYS A 154 3.17 7.72 1.69
N SER A 155 4.00 7.28 2.63
CA SER A 155 3.94 7.68 4.05
C SER A 155 5.17 7.22 4.82
N ASP A 156 5.42 7.77 6.01
CA ASP A 156 6.48 7.27 6.91
C ASP A 156 6.26 5.81 7.34
N MET A 157 4.99 5.39 7.45
CA MET A 157 4.62 4.02 7.78
C MET A 157 5.02 3.05 6.65
N THR A 158 4.67 3.36 5.40
CA THR A 158 5.04 2.53 4.24
C THR A 158 6.55 2.53 4.01
N LYS A 159 7.23 3.66 4.25
CA LYS A 159 8.70 3.72 4.24
C LYS A 159 9.31 2.78 5.27
N GLY A 160 8.86 2.83 6.53
CA GLY A 160 9.34 1.94 7.59
C GLY A 160 9.06 0.45 7.29
N MET A 161 7.92 0.14 6.69
CA MET A 161 7.59 -1.21 6.23
C MET A 161 8.53 -1.67 5.11
N VAL A 162 8.77 -0.84 4.08
CA VAL A 162 9.71 -1.18 3.00
C VAL A 162 11.11 -1.46 3.53
N GLU A 163 11.63 -0.65 4.47
CA GLU A 163 12.95 -0.88 5.06
C GLU A 163 13.01 -2.18 5.88
N LYS A 164 11.96 -2.47 6.67
CA LYS A 164 11.85 -3.73 7.41
C LYS A 164 11.87 -4.94 6.46
N VAL A 165 11.07 -4.90 5.39
CA VAL A 165 10.99 -6.00 4.42
C VAL A 165 12.29 -6.10 3.63
N ARG A 166 12.92 -4.98 3.27
CA ARG A 166 14.23 -4.95 2.61
C ARG A 166 15.28 -5.66 3.46
N HIS A 167 15.35 -5.37 4.77
CA HIS A 167 16.25 -6.07 5.67
C HIS A 167 15.99 -7.58 5.69
N ARG A 168 14.72 -8.00 5.80
CA ARG A 168 14.36 -9.43 5.76
C ARG A 168 14.83 -10.12 4.47
N VAL A 169 14.65 -9.47 3.33
CA VAL A 169 15.00 -10.05 2.03
C VAL A 169 16.51 -10.05 1.78
N PHE A 170 17.16 -8.89 1.91
CA PHE A 170 18.55 -8.73 1.48
C PHE A 170 19.58 -9.11 2.54
N GLU A 171 19.26 -8.98 3.82
CA GLU A 171 20.19 -9.32 4.91
C GLU A 171 19.92 -10.72 5.49
N LEU A 172 18.65 -11.12 5.59
CA LEU A 172 18.27 -12.43 6.15
C LEU A 172 18.01 -13.50 5.08
N GLY A 173 17.95 -13.14 3.80
CA GLY A 173 17.68 -14.07 2.70
C GLY A 173 16.25 -14.62 2.70
N GLU A 174 15.31 -13.96 3.37
CA GLU A 174 13.90 -14.39 3.37
C GLU A 174 13.25 -14.04 2.04
N LEU A 175 12.80 -15.04 1.29
CA LEU A 175 12.06 -14.85 0.04
C LEU A 175 10.65 -15.42 0.16
N THR A 176 9.74 -14.94 -0.69
CA THR A 176 8.47 -15.66 -0.88
C THR A 176 8.74 -17.09 -1.38
N PRO A 177 7.89 -18.08 -1.04
CA PRO A 177 8.08 -19.47 -1.48
C PRO A 177 8.23 -19.62 -3.00
N PHE A 178 7.55 -18.77 -3.77
CA PHE A 178 7.66 -18.74 -5.22
C PHE A 178 9.09 -18.37 -5.66
N TRP A 179 9.62 -17.26 -5.16
CA TRP A 179 10.94 -16.75 -5.56
C TRP A 179 12.09 -17.59 -5.01
N GLU A 180 11.93 -18.17 -3.81
CA GLU A 180 12.86 -19.17 -3.29
C GLU A 180 12.92 -20.40 -4.21
N SER A 181 11.76 -20.95 -4.60
CA SER A 181 11.72 -22.08 -5.54
C SER A 181 12.33 -21.73 -6.89
N ARG A 182 12.14 -20.50 -7.37
CA ARG A 182 12.72 -20.02 -8.62
C ARG A 182 14.24 -19.91 -8.52
N LEU A 183 14.77 -19.35 -7.43
CA LEU A 183 16.20 -19.22 -7.19
C LEU A 183 16.89 -20.58 -7.14
N GLN A 184 16.33 -21.54 -6.39
CA GLN A 184 16.83 -22.91 -6.34
C GLN A 184 16.85 -23.60 -7.71
N ARG A 185 15.90 -23.30 -8.60
CA ARG A 185 15.93 -23.82 -9.98
C ARG A 185 17.10 -23.25 -10.77
N TYR A 186 17.44 -21.97 -10.59
CA TYR A 186 18.59 -21.37 -11.24
C TYR A 186 19.90 -22.01 -10.77
N GLU A 187 20.05 -22.26 -9.47
CA GLU A 187 21.19 -23.01 -8.91
C GLU A 187 21.29 -24.42 -9.52
N ARG A 188 20.19 -25.18 -9.56
CA ARG A 188 20.18 -26.53 -10.14
C ARG A 188 20.50 -26.56 -11.65
N MET A 189 20.21 -25.47 -12.36
CA MET A 189 20.55 -25.31 -13.78
C MET A 189 21.99 -24.85 -13.99
N GLY A 190 22.74 -24.54 -12.92
CA GLY A 190 24.10 -24.01 -12.99
C GLY A 190 24.17 -22.56 -13.47
N ILE A 191 23.09 -21.79 -13.29
CA ILE A 191 23.08 -20.33 -13.55
C ILE A 191 23.71 -19.57 -12.37
N LEU A 192 23.50 -20.08 -11.16
CA LEU A 192 24.05 -19.57 -9.90
C LEU A 192 25.04 -20.58 -9.32
#